data_AF-A0A6N9HNW6-F1
#
_entry.id   AF-A0A6N9HNW6-F1
#
_cell.length_a   1.000
_cell.length_b   1.000
_cell.length_c   1.000
_cell.angle_alpha   90.00
_cell.angle_beta   90.00
_cell.angle_gamma   90.00
#
_symmetry.space_group_name_H-M   'P 1'
#
loop_
_entity.id
_entity.type
_entity.pdbx_description
1 polymer ?
#
loop_
_entity_poly.entity_id
_entity_poly.type
_entity_poly.pdbx_seq_one_letter_code
_entity_poly.pdbx_strand_id
1 'polypeptide(L)'
;MKVQRFEHDHHEILEGIHQLRKLVATGIEHNAGAITQLLRTMSASIKLHLAVEDRVVYPAFANSGQADLAALGRFYQQEMGDLAQKYVAFATRWNLPNRLEADPAGFREEANSVFKALFLRTKREESELYPAFARL
;
A
#
# COMPACT_ATOMS: atom_id res chain seq x y z
N MET A 1 -10.69 -7.53 -17.86
CA MET A 1 -9.70 -8.45 -17.24
C MET A 1 -8.54 -7.76 -16.53
N LYS A 2 -7.89 -6.70 -17.05
CA LYS A 2 -6.75 -6.07 -16.36
C LYS A 2 -7.14 -5.23 -15.12
N VAL A 3 -8.24 -4.48 -15.17
CA VAL A 3 -8.70 -3.61 -14.06
C VAL A 3 -9.19 -4.39 -12.84
N GLN A 4 -9.92 -5.49 -13.05
CA GLN A 4 -10.43 -6.37 -11.98
C GLN A 4 -9.32 -6.90 -11.06
N ARG A 5 -8.10 -7.07 -11.57
CA ARG A 5 -6.96 -7.49 -10.76
C ARG A 5 -6.54 -6.38 -9.78
N PHE A 6 -6.51 -5.13 -10.23
CA PHE A 6 -6.16 -4.00 -9.36
C PHE A 6 -7.21 -3.76 -8.29
N GLU A 7 -8.49 -3.86 -8.65
CA GLU A 7 -9.60 -3.79 -7.69
C GLU A 7 -9.49 -4.89 -6.63
N HIS A 8 -9.11 -6.11 -7.02
CA HIS A 8 -8.88 -7.21 -6.09
C HIS A 8 -7.68 -6.94 -5.16
N ASP A 9 -6.53 -6.54 -5.71
CA ASP A 9 -5.33 -6.20 -4.92
C ASP A 9 -5.64 -5.07 -3.90
N HIS A 10 -6.38 -4.04 -4.33
CA HIS A 10 -6.80 -2.94 -3.47
C HIS A 10 -7.76 -3.40 -2.37
N HIS A 11 -8.69 -4.29 -2.69
CA HIS A 11 -9.56 -4.88 -1.67
C HIS A 11 -8.76 -5.63 -0.59
N GLU A 12 -7.76 -6.43 -0.98
CA GLU A 12 -6.89 -7.12 -0.02
C GLU A 12 -6.10 -6.14 0.87
N ILE A 13 -5.53 -5.10 0.27
CA ILE A 13 -4.77 -4.07 1.00
C ILE A 13 -5.68 -3.35 2.01
N LEU A 14 -6.87 -2.93 1.57
CA LEU A 14 -7.83 -2.22 2.42
C LEU A 14 -8.35 -3.11 3.56
N GLU A 15 -8.64 -4.38 3.29
CA GLU A 15 -9.04 -5.33 4.33
C GLU A 15 -7.91 -5.54 5.34
N GLY A 16 -6.65 -5.64 4.89
CA GLY A 16 -5.49 -5.70 5.78
C GLY A 16 -5.38 -4.46 6.67
N ILE A 17 -5.61 -3.25 6.13
CA ILE A 17 -5.65 -2.01 6.92
C ILE A 17 -6.77 -2.07 7.97
N HIS A 18 -7.96 -2.54 7.61
CA HIS A 18 -9.08 -2.68 8.54
C HIS A 18 -8.79 -3.69 9.66
N GLN A 19 -8.21 -4.84 9.33
CA GLN A 19 -7.80 -5.85 10.32
C GLN A 19 -6.74 -5.31 11.26
N LEU A 20 -5.74 -4.59 10.73
CA LEU A 20 -4.71 -4.00 11.56
C LEU A 20 -5.29 -3.00 12.56
N ARG A 21 -6.21 -2.15 12.12
CA ARG A 21 -6.90 -1.18 13.00
C ARG A 21 -7.66 -1.90 14.13
N LYS A 22 -8.30 -3.04 13.85
CA LYS A 22 -8.96 -3.86 14.87
C LYS A 22 -7.96 -4.41 15.90
N LEU A 23 -6.86 -5.02 15.45
CA LEU A 23 -5.83 -5.58 16.33
C LEU A 23 -5.18 -4.49 17.21
N VAL A 24 -4.91 -3.32 16.63
CA VAL A 24 -4.36 -2.18 17.38
C VAL A 24 -5.34 -1.64 18.42
N ALA A 25 -6.64 -1.63 18.09
CA ALA A 25 -7.69 -1.17 19.00
C ALA A 25 -7.95 -2.14 20.16
N THR A 26 -7.77 -3.45 19.95
CA THR A 26 -7.94 -4.47 21.00
C THR A 26 -6.67 -4.73 21.82
N GLY A 27 -5.55 -4.07 21.48
CA GLY A 27 -4.31 -4.04 22.26
C GLY A 27 -3.11 -4.57 21.47
N ILE A 28 -2.09 -3.74 21.30
CA ILE A 28 -0.91 -4.08 20.48
C ILE A 28 -0.11 -5.23 21.09
N GLU A 29 0.15 -5.20 22.41
CA GLU A 29 0.96 -6.20 23.12
C GLU A 29 0.32 -7.60 23.00
N HIS A 30 -0.98 -7.71 23.29
CA HIS A 30 -1.74 -8.96 23.20
C HIS A 30 -1.81 -9.51 21.77
N ASN A 31 -1.72 -8.64 20.77
CA ASN A 31 -1.85 -9.00 19.37
C ASN A 31 -0.51 -8.98 18.60
N ALA A 32 0.64 -8.85 19.26
CA ALA A 32 1.93 -8.61 18.60
C ALA A 32 2.26 -9.70 17.55
N GLY A 33 1.99 -10.97 17.86
CA GLY A 33 2.13 -12.08 16.92
C GLY A 33 1.20 -11.95 15.68
N ALA A 34 -0.08 -11.64 15.91
CA ALA A 34 -1.06 -11.46 14.84
C ALA A 34 -0.74 -10.23 13.97
N ILE A 35 -0.33 -9.12 14.57
CA ILE A 35 0.07 -7.90 13.87
C ILE A 35 1.29 -8.19 12.98
N THR A 36 2.34 -8.81 13.50
CA THR A 36 3.54 -9.10 12.68
C THR A 36 3.23 -10.06 11.53
N GLN A 37 2.34 -11.03 11.73
CA GLN A 37 1.88 -11.89 10.65
C GLN A 37 1.10 -11.12 9.58
N LEU A 38 0.20 -10.23 10.00
CA LEU A 38 -0.57 -9.39 9.10
C LEU A 38 0.36 -8.45 8.30
N LEU A 39 1.35 -7.84 8.94
CA LEU A 39 2.35 -7.01 8.26
C LEU A 39 3.12 -7.79 7.18
N ARG A 40 3.48 -9.06 7.44
CA ARG A 40 4.13 -9.93 6.44
C ARG A 40 3.21 -10.17 5.23
N THR A 41 1.95 -10.53 5.48
CA THR A 41 0.96 -10.76 4.41
C THR A 41 0.74 -9.49 3.59
N MET A 42 0.48 -8.36 4.24
CA MET A 42 0.30 -7.07 3.56
C MET A 42 1.52 -6.67 2.76
N SER A 43 2.74 -6.92 3.27
CA SER A 43 3.98 -6.64 2.55
C SER A 43 4.08 -7.42 1.24
N ALA A 44 3.59 -8.66 1.22
CA ALA A 44 3.56 -9.47 0.01
C ALA A 44 2.55 -8.91 -1.01
N SER A 45 1.33 -8.61 -0.59
CA SER A 45 0.29 -8.05 -1.47
C SER A 45 0.71 -6.69 -2.06
N ILE A 46 1.25 -5.78 -1.24
CA ILE A 46 1.72 -4.45 -1.71
C ILE A 46 2.85 -4.60 -2.73
N LYS A 47 3.82 -5.49 -2.49
CA LYS A 47 4.92 -5.74 -3.44
C LYS A 47 4.43 -6.30 -4.77
N LEU A 48 3.49 -7.25 -4.71
CA LEU A 48 2.93 -7.85 -5.92
C LEU A 48 2.13 -6.83 -6.72
N HIS A 49 1.32 -6.02 -6.04
CA HIS A 49 0.55 -4.93 -6.63
C HIS A 49 1.46 -3.95 -7.38
N LEU A 50 2.47 -3.41 -6.70
CA LEU A 50 3.44 -2.49 -7.28
C LEU A 50 4.17 -3.10 -8.49
N ALA A 51 4.58 -4.35 -8.39
CA ALA A 51 5.28 -5.03 -9.47
C ALA A 51 4.42 -5.21 -10.74
N VAL A 52 3.08 -5.18 -10.62
CA VAL A 52 2.19 -5.18 -11.78
C VAL A 52 2.02 -3.78 -12.33
N GLU A 53 1.89 -2.75 -11.49
CA GLU A 53 1.82 -1.36 -11.96
C GLU A 53 3.09 -0.95 -12.71
N ASP A 54 4.27 -1.29 -12.19
CA ASP A 54 5.57 -1.02 -12.83
C ASP A 54 5.74 -1.69 -14.19
N ARG A 55 5.13 -2.87 -14.39
CA ARG A 55 5.26 -3.62 -15.65
C ARG A 55 4.17 -3.31 -16.66
N VAL A 56 3.03 -2.79 -16.20
CA VAL A 56 1.82 -2.69 -17.04
C VAL A 56 1.31 -1.26 -17.10
N VAL A 57 1.06 -0.64 -15.95
CA VAL A 57 0.34 0.64 -15.86
C VAL A 57 1.25 1.79 -16.28
N TYR A 58 2.37 1.97 -15.59
CA TYR A 58 3.28 3.09 -15.86
C TYR A 58 3.88 3.06 -17.28
N PRO A 59 4.29 1.89 -17.83
CA PRO A 59 4.72 1.80 -19.21
C PRO A 59 3.63 2.16 -20.24
N ALA A 60 2.37 1.80 -19.99
CA ALA A 60 1.28 2.17 -20.90
C ALA A 60 1.07 3.69 -20.94
N PHE A 61 1.08 4.35 -19.77
CA PHE A 61 1.02 5.81 -19.70
C PHE A 61 2.18 6.47 -20.44
N ALA A 62 3.40 5.99 -20.23
CA ALA A 62 4.59 6.52 -20.89
C ALA A 62 4.53 6.38 -22.42
N ASN A 63 3.96 5.29 -22.92
CA ASN A 63 3.85 4.99 -24.36
C ASN A 63 2.55 5.47 -25.02
N SER A 64 1.69 6.18 -24.28
CA SER A 64 0.36 6.62 -24.75
C SER A 64 0.38 7.65 -25.89
N GLY A 65 1.51 8.32 -26.11
CA GLY A 65 1.62 9.47 -27.01
C GLY A 65 0.92 10.74 -26.50
N GLN A 66 0.30 10.70 -25.31
CA GLN A 66 -0.44 11.81 -24.70
C GLN A 66 0.37 12.38 -23.54
N ALA A 67 0.85 13.61 -23.68
CA ALA A 67 1.76 14.24 -22.71
C ALA A 67 1.17 14.30 -21.29
N ASP A 68 -0.13 14.63 -21.17
CA ASP A 68 -0.83 14.73 -19.89
C ASP A 68 -0.95 13.37 -19.18
N LEU A 69 -1.28 12.31 -19.93
CA LEU A 69 -1.39 10.95 -19.39
C LEU A 69 -0.01 10.40 -19.00
N ALA A 70 1.02 10.69 -19.79
CA ALA A 70 2.38 10.33 -19.43
C ALA A 70 2.86 11.06 -18.15
N ALA A 71 2.47 12.32 -17.95
CA ALA A 71 2.76 13.06 -16.73
C ALA A 71 2.02 12.48 -15.51
N LEU A 72 0.75 12.12 -15.66
CA LEU A 72 -0.04 11.46 -14.63
C LEU A 72 0.60 10.14 -14.18
N GLY A 73 0.98 9.28 -15.14
CA GLY A 73 1.65 8.01 -14.84
C GLY A 73 2.97 8.19 -14.08
N ARG A 74 3.80 9.17 -14.48
CA ARG A 74 5.06 9.48 -13.77
C ARG A 74 4.83 9.98 -12.35
N PHE A 75 3.82 10.84 -12.16
CA PHE A 75 3.45 11.36 -10.84
C PHE A 75 3.10 10.21 -9.88
N TYR A 76 2.22 9.30 -10.30
CA TYR A 76 1.82 8.16 -9.48
C TYR A 76 2.98 7.20 -9.20
N GLN A 77 3.83 6.95 -10.19
CA GLN A 77 5.01 6.10 -10.03
C GLN A 77 5.99 6.66 -8.99
N GLN A 78 6.28 7.96 -9.05
CA GLN A 78 7.17 8.63 -8.10
C GLN A 78 6.60 8.62 -6.68
N GLU A 79 5.33 9.01 -6.52
CA GLU A 79 4.64 8.96 -5.23
C GLU A 79 4.66 7.53 -4.65
N MET A 80 4.67 6.48 -5.49
CA MET A 80 4.66 5.09 -5.02
C MET A 80 6.02 4.68 -4.50
N GLY A 81 7.09 5.10 -5.17
CA GLY A 81 8.46 4.86 -4.71
C GLY A 81 8.67 5.37 -3.30
N ASP A 82 8.25 6.61 -3.03
CA ASP A 82 8.37 7.24 -1.71
C ASP A 82 7.55 6.51 -0.64
N LEU A 83 6.32 6.11 -0.98
CA LEU A 83 5.45 5.38 -0.06
C LEU A 83 5.96 3.96 0.21
N ALA A 84 6.45 3.26 -0.83
CA ALA A 84 7.02 1.93 -0.71
C ALA A 84 8.25 1.93 0.20
N GLN A 85 9.12 2.94 0.10
CA GLN A 85 10.27 3.09 0.99
C GLN A 85 9.83 3.29 2.45
N LYS A 86 8.86 4.18 2.70
CA LYS A 86 8.30 4.40 4.05
C LYS A 86 7.69 3.12 4.62
N TYR A 87 6.92 2.40 3.82
CA TYR A 87 6.31 1.14 4.22
C TYR A 87 7.35 0.06 4.51
N VAL A 88 8.39 -0.09 3.69
CA VAL A 88 9.47 -1.07 3.92
C VAL A 88 10.24 -0.74 5.20
N ALA A 89 10.54 0.53 5.47
CA ALA A 89 11.19 0.95 6.70
C ALA A 89 10.32 0.59 7.92
N PHE A 90 9.03 0.91 7.86
CA PHE A 90 8.05 0.55 8.88
C PHE A 90 7.95 -0.96 9.10
N ALA A 91 7.71 -1.74 8.04
CA ALA A 91 7.58 -3.19 8.13
C ALA A 91 8.85 -3.86 8.66
N THR A 92 10.03 -3.36 8.29
CA THR A 92 11.32 -3.83 8.81
C THR A 92 11.50 -3.48 10.28
N ARG A 93 11.06 -2.28 10.71
CA ARG A 93 11.13 -1.86 12.11
C ARG A 93 10.23 -2.73 12.99
N TRP A 94 9.05 -3.11 12.53
CA TRP A 94 8.02 -3.80 13.34
C TRP A 94 7.81 -5.26 12.94
N ASN A 95 8.84 -5.94 12.41
CA ASN A 95 8.72 -7.31 11.91
C ASN A 95 8.73 -8.41 12.99
N LEU A 96 9.02 -8.06 14.25
CA LEU A 96 9.13 -9.00 15.36
C LEU A 96 8.21 -8.61 16.52
N PRO A 97 7.50 -9.57 17.17
CA PRO A 97 6.55 -9.26 18.24
C PRO A 97 7.16 -8.45 19.39
N ASN A 98 8.37 -8.82 19.82
CA ASN A 98 9.08 -8.16 20.90
C ASN A 98 9.35 -6.66 20.64
N ARG A 99 9.44 -6.22 19.37
CA ARG A 99 9.59 -4.79 19.05
C ARG A 99 8.28 -4.03 19.29
N LEU A 100 7.14 -4.63 18.94
CA LEU A 100 5.83 -4.04 19.21
C LEU A 100 5.54 -3.98 20.71
N GLU A 101 5.92 -5.02 21.45
CA GLU A 101 5.79 -5.07 22.91
C GLU A 101 6.68 -4.03 23.60
N ALA A 102 7.89 -3.78 23.08
CA ALA A 102 8.81 -2.80 23.64
C ALA A 102 8.39 -1.35 23.39
N ASP A 103 7.68 -1.07 22.30
CA ASP A 103 7.23 0.29 21.94
C ASP A 103 5.86 0.29 21.24
N PRO A 104 4.76 0.02 21.98
CA PRO A 104 3.41 0.02 21.40
C PRO A 104 2.98 1.40 20.90
N ALA A 105 3.42 2.48 21.56
CA ALA A 105 3.06 3.85 21.20
C ALA A 105 3.71 4.26 19.87
N GLY A 106 5.02 4.02 19.71
CA GLY A 106 5.74 4.27 18.48
C GLY A 106 5.21 3.45 17.31
N PHE A 107 4.84 2.19 17.54
CA PHE A 107 4.18 1.38 16.50
C PHE A 107 2.88 2.04 16.02
N ARG A 108 2.04 2.47 16.96
CA ARG A 108 0.75 3.09 16.65
C ARG A 108 0.92 4.38 15.83
N GLU A 109 1.85 5.24 16.22
CA GLU A 109 2.12 6.49 15.52
C GLU A 109 2.58 6.27 14.08
N GLU A 110 3.57 5.39 13.89
CA GLU A 110 4.07 5.09 12.54
C GLU A 110 3.03 4.36 11.68
N ALA A 111 2.30 3.41 12.27
CA ALA A 111 1.23 2.69 11.58
C ALA A 111 0.16 3.66 11.09
N ASN A 112 -0.26 4.61 11.93
CA ASN A 112 -1.22 5.63 11.54
C ASN A 112 -0.74 6.47 10.34
N SER A 113 0.53 6.84 10.32
CA SER A 113 1.11 7.60 9.21
C SER A 113 1.14 6.79 7.90
N VAL A 114 1.75 5.60 7.96
CA VAL A 114 1.97 4.75 6.78
C VAL A 114 0.67 4.25 6.18
N PHE A 115 -0.25 3.74 7.01
CA PHE A 115 -1.50 3.17 6.49
C PHE A 115 -2.53 4.23 6.10
N LYS A 116 -2.46 5.44 6.66
CA LYS A 116 -3.25 6.57 6.13
C LYS A 116 -2.79 6.95 4.73
N ALA A 117 -1.48 7.00 4.48
CA ALA A 117 -0.94 7.30 3.16
C ALA A 117 -1.31 6.21 2.13
N LEU A 118 -1.18 4.93 2.48
CA LEU A 118 -1.63 3.81 1.64
C LEU A 118 -3.13 3.90 1.31
N PHE A 119 -3.98 4.11 2.33
CA PHE A 119 -5.42 4.22 2.12
C PHE A 119 -5.79 5.36 1.16
N LEU A 120 -5.24 6.56 1.37
CA LEU A 120 -5.52 7.73 0.53
C LEU A 120 -5.07 7.49 -0.90
N ARG A 121 -3.89 6.88 -1.08
CA ARG A 121 -3.36 6.54 -2.39
C ARG A 121 -4.25 5.56 -3.13
N THR A 122 -4.62 4.44 -2.50
CA THR A 122 -5.53 3.44 -3.08
C THR A 122 -6.83 4.09 -3.58
N LYS A 123 -7.42 5.00 -2.78
CA LYS A 123 -8.63 5.71 -3.19
C LYS A 123 -8.42 6.64 -4.40
N ARG A 124 -7.25 7.29 -4.48
CA ARG A 124 -6.90 8.13 -5.63
C ARG A 124 -6.62 7.29 -6.88
N GLU A 125 -5.98 6.12 -6.75
CA GLU A 125 -5.76 5.22 -7.88
C GLU A 125 -7.09 4.72 -8.48
N GLU A 126 -8.05 4.32 -7.63
CA GLU A 126 -9.39 3.89 -8.05
C GLU A 126 -10.19 5.00 -8.77
N SER A 127 -10.04 6.25 -8.33
CA SER A 127 -10.85 7.38 -8.82
C SER A 127 -10.21 8.18 -9.95
N GLU A 128 -8.89 8.10 -10.11
CA GLU A 128 -8.15 8.91 -11.07
C GLU A 128 -7.29 8.04 -12.00
N LEU A 129 -6.34 7.28 -11.45
CA LEU A 129 -5.35 6.54 -12.24
C LEU A 129 -5.98 5.44 -13.11
N TYR A 130 -6.81 4.57 -12.54
CA TYR A 130 -7.40 3.45 -13.28
C TYR A 130 -8.45 3.89 -14.30
N PRO A 131 -9.31 4.89 -14.02
CA PRO A 131 -10.15 5.49 -15.06
C PRO A 131 -9.35 6.12 -16.20
N ALA A 132 -8.19 6.74 -15.93
CA ALA A 132 -7.30 7.23 -16.98
C ALA A 132 -6.66 6.07 -17.78
N PHE A 133 -6.21 5.02 -17.10
CA PHE A 133 -5.61 3.84 -17.72
C PHE A 133 -6.60 3.08 -18.61
N ALA A 134 -7.88 3.02 -18.23
CA ALA A 134 -8.93 2.38 -19.04
C ALA A 134 -9.28 3.13 -20.34
N ARG A 135 -8.82 4.38 -20.48
CA ARG A 135 -9.00 5.22 -21.68
C ARG A 135 -7.81 5.18 -22.64
N LEU A 136 -6.72 4.51 -22.26
CA LEU A 136 -5.56 4.24 -23.12
C LEU A 136 -5.84 3.10 -24.08
#